data_AF-A0A178UTM1-F1
#
_entry.id   AF-A0A178UTM1-F1
#
_cell.length_a   1.000
_cell.length_b   1.000
_cell.length_c   1.000
_cell.angle_alpha   90.00
_cell.angle_beta   90.00
_cell.angle_gamma   90.00
#
_symmetry.space_group_name_H-M   'P 1'
#
loop_
_entity.id
_entity.type
_entity.pdbx_description
1 polymer ?
#
loop_
_entity_poly.entity_id
_entity_poly.type
_entity_poly.pdbx_seq_one_letter_code
_entity_poly.pdbx_strand_id
1 'polypeptide(L)'
;MRAPEVILGLPYDEKIDLWSLGCIVAELCSGEVLFPNEAVAMILARIVAVLGPIETEMLKKGQETHKYFTKEYDLYHLNEESNEIEYIITEESSLEEQLQVSDELFLDFVRTLLEINPLRRPTALEALNHPWLSSSSYN
;
A
#
# COMPACT_ATOMS: atom_id res chain seq x y z
N MET A 1 -3.90 9.05 2.93
CA MET A 1 -3.50 7.71 3.44
C MET A 1 -2.01 7.74 3.73
N ARG A 2 -1.49 6.91 4.65
CA ARG A 2 -0.04 6.91 4.94
C ARG A 2 0.65 5.86 4.08
N ALA A 3 1.66 6.28 3.32
CA ALA A 3 2.49 5.36 2.54
C ALA A 3 3.27 4.41 3.47
N PRO A 4 3.60 3.18 3.03
CA PRO A 4 4.31 2.19 3.84
C PRO A 4 5.62 2.74 4.43
N GLU A 5 6.39 3.47 3.64
CA GLU A 5 7.66 4.07 4.08
C GLU A 5 7.49 5.10 5.20
N VAL A 6 6.36 5.83 5.22
CA VAL A 6 6.03 6.78 6.29
C VAL A 6 5.65 6.02 7.56
N ILE A 7 4.87 4.94 7.43
CA ILE A 7 4.48 4.10 8.57
C ILE A 7 5.70 3.43 9.21
N LEU A 8 6.63 2.93 8.38
CA LEU A 8 7.83 2.23 8.83
C LEU A 8 8.94 3.16 9.33
N GLY A 9 8.78 4.48 9.21
CA GLY A 9 9.81 5.45 9.62
C GLY A 9 11.05 5.42 8.72
N LEU A 10 10.87 5.18 7.43
CA LEU A 10 11.91 5.28 6.42
C LEU A 10 12.02 6.73 5.90
N PRO A 11 13.16 7.12 5.31
CA PRO A 11 13.24 8.34 4.50
C PRO A 11 12.19 8.31 3.39
N TYR A 12 11.51 9.43 3.18
CA TYR A 12 10.50 9.57 2.15
C TYR A 12 10.70 10.88 1.36
N ASP A 13 10.14 10.92 0.16
CA ASP A 13 10.17 12.06 -0.76
C ASP A 13 8.74 12.36 -1.26
N GLU A 14 8.60 13.13 -2.34
CA GLU A 14 7.30 13.46 -2.94
C GLU A 14 6.51 12.24 -3.45
N LYS A 15 7.10 11.04 -3.57
CA LYS A 15 6.39 9.84 -4.03
C LYS A 15 5.35 9.32 -3.05
N ILE A 16 5.32 9.83 -1.80
CA ILE A 16 4.19 9.59 -0.88
C ILE A 16 2.87 10.15 -1.42
N ASP A 17 2.94 11.20 -2.24
CA ASP A 17 1.76 11.79 -2.87
C ASP A 17 1.24 10.88 -4.00
N LEU A 18 2.13 10.14 -4.66
CA LEU A 18 1.75 9.15 -5.68
C LEU A 18 1.07 7.94 -5.06
N TRP A 19 1.50 7.49 -3.88
CA TRP A 19 0.76 6.50 -3.10
C TRP A 19 -0.64 6.99 -2.75
N SER A 20 -0.72 8.23 -2.24
CA SER A 20 -2.01 8.84 -1.88
C SER A 20 -2.93 8.97 -3.10
N LEU A 21 -2.37 9.32 -4.27
CA LEU A 21 -3.10 9.34 -5.53
C LEU A 21 -3.62 7.95 -5.91
N GLY A 22 -2.78 6.90 -5.84
CA GLY A 22 -3.19 5.52 -6.13
C GLY A 22 -4.37 5.09 -5.26
N CYS A 23 -4.34 5.43 -3.98
CA CYS A 23 -5.44 5.16 -3.06
C CYS A 23 -6.73 5.90 -3.44
N ILE A 24 -6.63 7.18 -3.80
CA ILE A 24 -7.78 7.99 -4.23
C ILE A 24 -8.37 7.46 -5.54
N VAL A 25 -7.52 7.13 -6.51
CA VAL A 25 -7.96 6.58 -7.81
C VAL A 25 -8.67 5.24 -7.62
N ALA A 26 -8.13 4.39 -6.74
CA ALA A 26 -8.77 3.14 -6.33
C ALA A 26 -10.17 3.38 -5.73
N GLU A 27 -10.26 4.27 -4.73
CA GLU A 27 -11.52 4.59 -4.05
C GLU A 27 -12.56 5.21 -4.96
N LEU A 28 -12.15 6.10 -5.88
CA LEU A 28 -13.05 6.68 -6.88
C LEU A 28 -13.62 5.64 -7.85
N CYS A 29 -12.85 4.58 -8.11
CA CYS A 29 -13.25 3.51 -9.02
C CYS A 29 -14.20 2.50 -8.35
N SER A 30 -13.87 2.05 -7.14
CA SER A 30 -14.65 1.04 -6.42
C SER A 30 -15.83 1.63 -5.63
N GLY A 31 -15.75 2.91 -5.25
CA GLY A 31 -16.63 3.53 -4.27
C GLY A 31 -16.32 3.16 -2.81
N GLU A 32 -15.27 2.36 -2.58
CA GLU A 32 -14.89 1.81 -1.28
C GLU A 32 -13.46 2.26 -0.90
N VAL A 33 -13.27 2.57 0.39
CA VAL A 33 -11.97 3.02 0.90
C VAL A 33 -10.96 1.88 0.87
N LEU A 34 -9.93 1.98 0.02
CA LEU A 34 -8.96 0.89 -0.19
C LEU A 34 -8.21 0.50 1.10
N PHE A 35 -7.76 1.50 1.86
CA PHE A 35 -7.10 1.33 3.17
C PHE A 35 -7.81 2.21 4.22
N PRO A 36 -8.80 1.68 4.96
CA PRO A 36 -9.57 2.44 5.93
C PRO A 36 -8.71 2.97 7.08
N ASN A 37 -9.19 4.04 7.72
CA ASN A 37 -8.50 4.64 8.86
C ASN A 37 -8.67 3.79 10.13
N GLU A 38 -7.88 2.74 10.23
CA GLU A 38 -7.83 1.80 11.34
C GLU A 38 -6.51 1.92 12.13
N ALA A 39 -6.30 1.01 13.09
CA ALA A 39 -5.00 0.83 13.71
C ALA A 39 -3.92 0.60 12.63
N VAL A 40 -2.72 1.14 12.85
CA VAL A 40 -1.63 1.11 11.85
C VAL A 40 -1.27 -0.32 11.44
N ALA A 41 -1.28 -1.25 12.39
CA ALA A 41 -1.03 -2.67 12.12
C ALA A 41 -2.07 -3.26 11.16
N MET A 42 -3.35 -2.86 11.26
CA MET A 42 -4.41 -3.29 10.35
C MET A 42 -4.27 -2.68 8.95
N ILE A 43 -3.83 -1.42 8.87
CA ILE A 43 -3.50 -0.80 7.58
C ILE A 43 -2.37 -1.57 6.89
N LEU A 44 -1.30 -1.92 7.61
CA LEU A 44 -0.20 -2.72 7.08
C LEU A 44 -0.65 -4.13 6.68
N ALA A 45 -1.49 -4.78 7.49
CA ALA A 45 -2.08 -6.07 7.18
C ALA A 45 -2.89 -6.03 5.89
N ARG A 46 -3.69 -4.98 5.68
CA ARG A 46 -4.46 -4.79 4.45
C ARG A 46 -3.58 -4.50 3.24
N ILE A 47 -2.52 -3.71 3.41
CA ILE A 47 -1.51 -3.51 2.36
C ILE A 47 -0.90 -4.85 1.94
N VAL A 48 -0.48 -5.66 2.91
CA VAL A 48 0.10 -6.99 2.66
C VAL A 48 -0.90 -7.93 1.98
N ALA A 49 -2.15 -7.92 2.44
CA ALA A 49 -3.22 -8.73 1.87
C ALA A 49 -3.52 -8.42 0.40
N VAL A 50 -3.48 -7.14 0.00
CA VAL A 50 -3.92 -6.68 -1.33
C VAL A 50 -2.76 -6.56 -2.32
N LEU A 51 -1.59 -6.10 -1.86
CA LEU A 51 -0.45 -5.74 -2.70
C LEU A 51 0.74 -6.70 -2.53
N GLY A 52 0.65 -7.65 -1.60
CA GLY A 52 1.71 -8.59 -1.29
C GLY A 52 2.68 -8.10 -0.20
N PRO A 53 3.69 -8.93 0.14
CA PRO A 53 4.55 -8.68 1.29
C PRO A 53 5.41 -7.43 1.13
N ILE A 54 5.60 -6.69 2.23
CA ILE A 54 6.56 -5.60 2.28
C ILE A 54 7.98 -6.17 2.17
N GLU A 55 8.81 -5.56 1.32
CA GLU A 55 10.18 -5.99 1.13
C GLU A 55 10.96 -6.02 2.44
N THR A 56 11.68 -7.12 2.68
CA THR A 56 12.48 -7.31 3.90
C THR A 56 13.50 -6.19 4.12
N GLU A 57 14.05 -5.61 3.04
CA GLU A 57 14.99 -4.49 3.13
C GLU A 57 14.33 -3.21 3.67
N MET A 58 13.05 -2.97 3.36
CA MET A 58 12.29 -1.87 3.96
C MET A 58 12.07 -2.13 5.45
N LEU A 59 11.66 -3.35 5.81
CA LEU A 59 11.43 -3.73 7.21
C LEU A 59 12.70 -3.62 8.05
N LYS A 60 13.85 -4.07 7.53
CA LYS A 60 15.16 -3.95 8.21
C LYS A 60 15.58 -2.50 8.49
N LYS A 61 15.29 -1.59 7.57
CA LYS A 61 15.73 -0.19 7.63
C LYS A 61 14.72 0.72 8.35
N GLY A 62 13.47 0.28 8.46
CA GLY A 62 12.40 1.04 9.11
C GLY A 62 12.65 1.21 10.60
N GLN A 63 12.64 2.46 11.07
CA GLN A 63 12.84 2.80 12.49
C GLN A 63 11.65 2.32 13.34
N GLU A 64 10.47 2.27 12.74
CA GLU A 64 9.21 1.97 13.40
C GLU A 64 8.75 0.52 13.18
N THR A 65 9.48 -0.28 12.38
CA THR A 65 9.13 -1.66 12.04
C THR A 65 8.82 -2.50 13.27
N HIS A 66 9.61 -2.36 14.33
CA HIS A 66 9.47 -3.10 15.59
C HIS A 66 8.16 -2.84 16.34
N LYS A 67 7.34 -1.88 15.91
CA LYS A 67 6.01 -1.63 16.49
C LYS A 67 4.92 -2.51 15.87
N TYR A 68 5.19 -3.08 14.70
CA TYR A 68 4.20 -3.75 13.86
C TYR A 68 4.64 -5.15 13.40
N PHE A 69 5.94 -5.40 13.36
CA PHE A 69 6.52 -6.65 12.87
C PHE A 69 7.45 -7.28 13.91
N THR A 70 7.38 -8.60 14.04
CA THR A 70 8.33 -9.38 14.84
C THR A 70 9.72 -9.38 14.19
N LYS A 71 10.70 -10.03 14.84
CA LYS A 71 12.05 -10.18 14.27
C LYS A 71 12.04 -11.08 13.03
N GLU A 72 11.06 -11.96 12.95
CA GLU A 72 10.78 -12.87 11.85
C GLU A 72 9.93 -12.21 10.76
N TYR A 73 9.54 -10.95 10.94
CA TYR A 73 8.70 -10.15 10.04
C TYR A 73 7.23 -10.59 9.95
N ASP A 74 6.72 -11.21 11.02
CA ASP A 74 5.29 -11.46 11.17
C ASP A 74 4.59 -10.22 11.68
N LEU A 75 3.44 -9.87 11.09
CA LEU A 75 2.61 -8.77 11.56
C LEU A 75 1.96 -9.10 12.91
N TYR A 76 1.94 -8.11 13.79
CA TYR A 76 1.27 -8.24 15.07
C TYR A 76 0.69 -6.92 15.57
N HIS A 77 -0.20 -7.00 16.54
CA HIS A 77 -0.55 -5.87 17.41
C HIS A 77 -0.37 -6.26 18.88
N LEU A 78 -0.15 -5.25 19.73
CA LEU A 78 -0.12 -5.45 21.17
C LEU A 78 -1.55 -5.33 21.70
N ASN A 79 -1.98 -6.32 22.48
CA ASN A 79 -3.22 -6.23 23.23
C ASN A 79 -3.01 -5.29 24.43
N GLU A 80 -3.78 -4.21 24.52
CA GLU A 80 -3.61 -3.19 25.57
C GLU A 80 -4.02 -3.69 26.97
N GLU A 81 -4.88 -4.71 27.05
CA GLU A 81 -5.37 -5.26 28.32
C GLU A 81 -4.42 -6.32 28.89
N SER A 82 -3.96 -7.25 28.05
CA SER A 82 -3.08 -8.35 28.47
C SER A 82 -1.59 -8.01 28.34
N ASN A 83 -1.24 -6.98 27.56
CA ASN A 83 0.13 -6.64 27.18
C ASN A 83 0.85 -7.80 26.45
N GLU A 84 0.07 -8.65 25.78
CA GLU A 84 0.56 -9.77 24.96
C GLU A 84 0.53 -9.42 23.47
N ILE A 85 1.38 -10.11 22.70
CA ILE A 85 1.46 -9.98 21.25
C ILE A 85 0.41 -10.88 20.60
N GLU A 86 -0.41 -10.32 19.73
CA GLU A 86 -1.39 -11.02 18.91
C GLU A 86 -0.98 -10.94 17.44
N TYR A 87 -0.75 -12.09 16.81
CA TYR A 87 -0.37 -12.16 15.40
C TYR A 87 -1.55 -11.84 14.49
N ILE A 88 -1.30 -11.03 13.48
CA ILE A 88 -2.31 -10.68 12.48
C ILE A 88 -2.14 -11.62 11.29
N ILE A 89 -3.15 -12.45 11.05
CA ILE A 89 -3.22 -13.31 9.88
C ILE A 89 -4.01 -12.55 8.81
N THR A 90 -3.37 -12.29 7.67
CA THR A 90 -4.00 -11.63 6.53
C THR A 90 -4.70 -12.64 5.64
N GLU A 91 -5.97 -12.39 5.29
CA GLU A 91 -6.62 -13.11 4.20
C GLU A 91 -6.12 -12.54 2.87
N GLU A 92 -5.52 -13.36 2.02
CA GLU A 92 -5.02 -12.94 0.71
C GLU A 92 -6.18 -12.42 -0.16
N SER A 93 -5.98 -11.28 -0.81
CA SER A 93 -6.86 -10.73 -1.83
C SER A 93 -6.02 -10.09 -2.93
N SER A 94 -6.65 -9.46 -3.91
CA SER A 94 -5.98 -8.77 -5.01
C SER A 94 -6.57 -7.39 -5.23
N LEU A 95 -5.80 -6.51 -5.86
CA LEU A 95 -6.29 -5.19 -6.22
C LEU A 95 -7.49 -5.29 -7.19
N GLU A 96 -7.47 -6.26 -8.08
CA GLU A 96 -8.54 -6.56 -9.04
C GLU A 96 -9.87 -6.91 -8.35
N GLU A 97 -9.81 -7.74 -7.30
CA GLU A 97 -10.98 -8.06 -6.48
C GLU A 97 -11.50 -6.84 -5.72
N GLN A 98 -10.61 -6.02 -5.15
CA GLN A 98 -10.99 -4.82 -4.41
C GLN A 98 -11.61 -3.75 -5.32
N LEU A 99 -11.10 -3.62 -6.55
CA LEU A 99 -11.56 -2.60 -7.49
C LEU A 99 -12.74 -3.04 -8.35
N GLN A 100 -13.00 -4.35 -8.47
CA GLN A 100 -14.08 -4.92 -9.29
C GLN A 100 -14.06 -4.45 -10.75
N VAL A 101 -12.87 -4.23 -11.31
CA VAL A 101 -12.66 -3.76 -12.68
C VAL A 101 -11.80 -4.74 -13.48
N SER A 102 -12.05 -4.78 -14.79
CA SER A 102 -11.34 -5.64 -15.74
C SER A 102 -10.46 -4.88 -16.73
N ASP A 103 -10.39 -3.55 -16.63
CA ASP A 103 -9.47 -2.75 -17.46
C ASP A 103 -8.04 -2.98 -16.97
N GLU A 104 -7.30 -3.81 -17.72
CA GLU A 104 -5.91 -4.19 -17.39
C GLU A 104 -4.97 -2.98 -17.34
N LEU A 105 -5.17 -1.96 -18.19
CA LEU A 105 -4.33 -0.76 -18.19
C LEU A 105 -4.61 0.12 -16.98
N PHE A 106 -5.88 0.23 -16.57
CA PHE A 106 -6.24 0.92 -15.34
C PHE A 106 -5.65 0.22 -14.12
N LEU A 107 -5.82 -1.11 -14.04
CA LEU A 107 -5.28 -1.90 -12.95
C LEU A 107 -3.74 -1.79 -12.88
N ASP A 108 -3.06 -1.81 -14.01
CA ASP A 108 -1.61 -1.60 -14.11
C ASP A 108 -1.20 -0.21 -13.61
N PHE A 109 -1.98 0.82 -13.96
CA PHE A 109 -1.75 2.18 -13.48
C PHE A 109 -1.87 2.29 -11.96
N VAL A 110 -2.95 1.73 -11.39
CA VAL A 110 -3.16 1.78 -9.93
C VAL A 110 -2.09 0.97 -9.21
N ARG A 111 -1.70 -0.22 -9.70
CA ARG A 111 -0.59 -0.99 -9.13
C ARG A 111 0.72 -0.21 -9.16
N THR A 112 1.00 0.48 -10.26
CA THR A 112 2.18 1.33 -10.41
C THR A 112 2.22 2.46 -9.37
N LEU A 113 1.09 3.11 -9.11
CA LEU A 113 0.99 4.15 -8.07
C LEU A 113 1.11 3.58 -6.64
N LEU A 114 0.59 2.37 -6.43
CA LEU A 114 0.60 1.65 -5.16
C LEU A 114 1.82 0.74 -4.98
N GLU A 115 2.89 0.95 -5.74
CA GLU A 115 4.14 0.24 -5.54
C GLU A 115 4.67 0.49 -4.12
N ILE A 116 4.81 -0.59 -3.34
CA ILE A 116 5.17 -0.53 -1.91
C ILE A 116 6.56 0.08 -1.75
N ASN A 117 7.52 -0.31 -2.59
CA ASN A 117 8.87 0.22 -2.49
C ASN A 117 8.95 1.58 -3.19
N PRO A 118 9.17 2.69 -2.47
CA PRO A 118 9.19 4.02 -3.06
C PRO A 118 10.31 4.20 -4.10
N LEU A 119 11.35 3.37 -4.08
CA LEU A 119 12.41 3.41 -5.09
C LEU A 119 11.97 2.87 -6.45
N ARG A 120 10.90 2.06 -6.48
CA ARG A 120 10.29 1.52 -7.71
C ARG A 120 9.01 2.28 -8.09
N ARG A 121 8.43 3.03 -7.17
CA ARG A 121 7.28 3.90 -7.44
C ARG A 121 7.71 5.04 -8.38
N PRO A 122 6.93 5.37 -9.42
CA PRO A 122 7.30 6.43 -10.34
C PRO A 122 7.22 7.81 -9.69
N THR A 123 7.90 8.78 -10.30
CA THR A 123 7.61 10.20 -10.10
C THR A 123 6.29 10.59 -10.75
N ALA A 124 5.75 11.76 -10.40
CA ALA A 124 4.55 12.30 -11.05
C ALA A 124 4.69 12.44 -12.57
N LEU A 125 5.87 12.87 -13.06
CA LEU A 125 6.12 13.01 -14.48
C LEU A 125 6.12 11.65 -15.21
N GLU A 126 6.71 10.62 -14.59
CA GLU A 126 6.69 9.26 -15.16
C GLU A 126 5.28 8.68 -15.17
N ALA A 127 4.52 8.85 -14.07
CA ALA A 127 3.15 8.39 -13.96
C ALA A 127 2.22 9.04 -15.01
N LEU A 128 2.44 10.32 -15.35
CA LEU A 128 1.68 11.02 -16.41
C LEU A 128 1.84 10.39 -17.79
N ASN A 129 2.96 9.68 -18.04
CA ASN A 129 3.23 9.00 -19.30
C ASN A 129 2.68 7.56 -19.34
N HIS A 130 1.94 7.14 -18.31
CA HIS A 130 1.41 5.78 -18.25
C HIS A 130 0.42 5.51 -19.40
N PRO A 131 0.47 4.33 -20.05
CA PRO A 131 -0.38 4.01 -21.20
C PRO A 131 -1.88 4.27 -20.98
N TRP A 132 -2.41 3.96 -19.80
CA TRP A 132 -3.81 4.21 -19.42
C TRP A 132 -4.26 5.68 -19.58
N LEU A 133 -3.40 6.63 -19.23
CA LEU A 133 -3.70 8.06 -19.39
C LEU A 133 -3.60 8.48 -20.87
N SER A 134 -2.68 7.89 -21.62
CA SER A 134 -2.50 8.17 -23.04
C SER A 134 -3.61 7.58 -23.92
N SER A 135 -4.18 6.43 -23.54
CA SER A 135 -5.29 5.79 -24.25
C SER A 135 -6.61 6.54 -24.10
N SER A 136 -6.74 7.36 -23.06
CA SER A 136 -7.92 8.19 -22.81
C SER A 136 -7.96 9.47 -23.68
N SER A 137 -6.89 9.77 -24.43
CA SER A 137 -6.79 10.96 -25.31
C SER A 137 -7.43 10.77 -26.69
N TYR A 138 -8.14 9.66 -26.91
CA TYR A 138 -8.97 9.43 -28.11
C TYR A 138 -10.40 9.05 -27.70
N ASN A 139 -11.17 10.04 -27.23
CA ASN A 139 -12.63 10.10 -27.34
C ASN A 139 -13.09 11.57 -27.29
#